data_AF-A0AAQ3TJC2-F1
#
_entry.id   AF-A0AAQ3TJC2-F1
#
_cell.length_a   1.000
_cell.length_b   1.000
_cell.length_c   1.000
_cell.angle_alpha   90.00
_cell.angle_beta   90.00
_cell.angle_gamma   90.00
#
_symmetry.space_group_name_H-M   'P 1'
#
loop_
_entity.id
_entity.type
_entity.pdbx_description
1 polymer ?
#
loop_
_entity_poly.entity_id
_entity_poly.type
_entity_poly.pdbx_seq_one_letter_code
_entity_poly.pdbx_strand_id
1 'polypeptide(L)'
;MVKKNHCAHACYSTRRKKTARNASKHWIAAKVKDWLVENPNLGAKDLRTKLKEHYKVFTEHLWAAAYSWHPYIFEKHWDAMEKAKPKATQYLRDCHKRLWTRSQFGTICKVDYVTNNLAEFFNKWIKEFKAINLDNLMDKIRQLLMVKWNRRRKVARNLEGVILPHIMKNLNERSRDLNMDVEECGDEVGEVSVMGGSGYRHVVNLTNKTCSCRAWQVSGIPCKHAIAFITSLSDKSMENYVDHYYSIEKFRAAYAQLIPALPDKSQWPKSEHGFFLYPPLLKSVAGRRKTERYKGFAEGNGNKGRHYL
;
A
#
# COMPACT_ATOMS: atom_id res chain seq x y z
N MET A 1 -1.97 35.15 6.47
CA MET A 1 -1.05 35.66 5.43
C MET A 1 -0.55 34.50 4.58
N VAL A 2 -1.18 34.27 3.42
CA VAL A 2 -0.82 33.18 2.52
C VAL A 2 0.40 33.61 1.71
N LYS A 3 1.56 32.98 1.92
CA LYS A 3 2.75 33.21 1.10
C LYS A 3 2.45 32.74 -0.33
N LYS A 4 2.33 33.68 -1.27
CA LYS A 4 2.31 33.36 -2.71
C LYS A 4 3.70 32.85 -3.09
N ASN A 5 3.74 31.76 -3.85
CA ASN A 5 4.99 31.22 -4.35
C ASN A 5 5.51 32.12 -5.48
N HIS A 6 6.68 32.73 -5.30
CA HIS A 6 7.22 33.79 -6.18
C HIS A 6 7.91 33.26 -7.44
N CYS A 7 7.99 31.95 -7.62
CA CYS A 7 8.57 31.33 -8.80
C CYS A 7 7.49 31.00 -9.84
N ALA A 8 7.66 31.48 -11.08
CA ALA A 8 6.91 30.99 -12.22
C ALA A 8 7.21 29.49 -12.37
N HIS A 9 6.19 28.65 -12.14
CA HIS A 9 6.33 27.20 -12.18
C HIS A 9 5.24 26.62 -13.06
N ALA A 10 5.62 25.78 -14.02
CA ALA A 10 4.69 25.08 -14.92
C ALA A 10 4.04 23.87 -14.21
N CYS A 11 3.44 24.10 -13.04
CA CYS A 11 2.69 23.06 -12.36
C CYS A 11 1.38 22.82 -13.12
N TYR A 12 1.41 21.81 -13.98
CA TYR A 12 0.19 21.24 -14.54
C TYR A 12 -0.75 20.89 -13.39
N SER A 13 -1.91 21.56 -13.35
CA SER A 13 -3.06 21.16 -12.54
C SER A 13 -3.21 19.63 -12.62
N THR A 14 -3.39 19.00 -11.46
CA THR A 14 -3.64 17.56 -11.24
C THR A 14 -4.79 16.96 -12.08
N ARG A 15 -5.48 17.77 -12.91
CA ARG A 15 -6.50 17.34 -13.88
C ARG A 15 -5.95 16.74 -15.18
N ARG A 16 -4.66 16.84 -15.49
CA ARG A 16 -4.00 15.94 -16.45
C ARG A 16 -3.00 15.04 -15.75
N LYS A 17 -3.48 14.25 -14.79
CA LYS A 17 -2.89 12.92 -14.65
C LYS A 17 -3.21 12.18 -15.95
N LYS A 18 -2.18 11.77 -16.71
CA LYS A 18 -2.26 10.45 -17.37
C LYS A 18 -2.56 9.48 -16.23
N THR A 19 -3.84 9.36 -15.90
CA THR A 19 -4.29 8.41 -14.90
C THR A 19 -3.94 7.09 -15.53
N ALA A 20 -3.05 6.33 -14.89
CA ALA A 20 -2.91 4.92 -15.20
C ALA A 20 -4.28 4.29 -14.95
N ARG A 21 -5.10 4.28 -15.99
CA ARG A 21 -6.33 3.50 -16.08
C ARG A 21 -5.90 2.18 -16.68
N ASN A 22 -6.48 1.08 -16.23
CA ASN A 22 -6.36 -0.21 -16.92
C ASN A 22 -6.66 -0.02 -18.42
N ALA A 23 -6.13 -0.93 -19.24
CA ALA A 23 -6.36 -0.94 -20.68
C ALA A 23 -7.84 -0.69 -20.99
N SER A 24 -8.16 0.48 -21.55
CA SER A 24 -9.55 0.83 -21.86
C SER A 24 -10.07 -0.05 -22.99
N LYS A 25 -11.39 -0.25 -23.10
CA LYS A 25 -11.98 -0.98 -24.25
C LYS A 25 -11.49 -0.44 -25.60
N HIS A 26 -11.29 0.89 -25.69
CA HIS A 26 -10.75 1.54 -26.89
C HIS A 26 -9.26 1.25 -27.11
N TRP A 27 -8.46 1.15 -26.04
CA TRP A 27 -7.06 0.76 -26.15
C TRP A 27 -6.91 -0.71 -26.53
N ILE A 28 -7.74 -1.59 -25.95
CA ILE A 28 -7.77 -3.02 -26.31
C ILE A 28 -8.16 -3.16 -27.77
N ALA A 29 -9.23 -2.48 -28.21
CA ALA A 29 -9.63 -2.45 -29.61
C ALA A 29 -8.50 -1.95 -30.51
N ALA A 30 -7.80 -0.87 -30.14
CA ALA A 30 -6.67 -0.36 -30.92
C ALA A 30 -5.50 -1.35 -31.01
N LYS A 31 -5.23 -2.13 -29.95
CA LYS A 31 -4.15 -3.12 -29.93
C LYS A 31 -4.50 -4.42 -30.65
N VAL A 32 -5.76 -4.82 -30.58
CA VAL A 32 -6.26 -6.04 -31.19
C VAL A 32 -6.58 -5.84 -32.67
N LYS A 33 -6.86 -4.59 -33.11
CA LYS A 33 -7.14 -4.25 -34.51
C LYS A 33 -6.07 -4.80 -35.45
N ASP A 34 -4.80 -4.53 -35.16
CA ASP A 34 -3.69 -4.97 -36.02
C ASP A 34 -3.65 -6.50 -36.12
N TRP A 35 -3.93 -7.22 -35.02
CA TRP A 35 -3.97 -8.69 -35.02
C TRP A 35 -5.16 -9.27 -35.79
N LEU A 36 -6.31 -8.59 -35.78
CA LEU A 36 -7.50 -8.99 -36.54
C LEU A 36 -7.35 -8.67 -38.03
N VAL A 37 -6.59 -7.63 -38.38
CA VAL A 37 -6.22 -7.35 -39.79
C VAL A 37 -5.30 -8.46 -40.31
N GLU A 38 -4.34 -8.92 -39.50
CA GLU A 38 -3.45 -10.03 -39.84
C GLU A 38 -4.15 -11.39 -39.89
N ASN A 39 -5.08 -11.65 -38.96
CA ASN A 39 -5.87 -12.89 -38.92
C ASN A 39 -7.33 -12.59 -38.50
N PRO A 40 -8.24 -12.45 -39.48
CA PRO A 40 -9.66 -12.14 -39.23
C PRO A 40 -10.42 -13.21 -38.45
N ASN A 41 -9.92 -14.45 -38.41
CA ASN A 41 -10.59 -15.58 -37.77
C ASN A 41 -10.25 -15.71 -36.27
N LEU A 42 -9.45 -14.80 -35.69
CA LEU A 42 -9.11 -14.84 -34.28
C LEU A 42 -10.35 -14.62 -33.40
N GLY A 43 -10.73 -15.66 -32.65
CA GLY A 43 -11.83 -15.59 -31.70
C GLY A 43 -11.46 -14.78 -30.46
N ALA A 44 -12.47 -14.37 -29.69
CA ALA A 44 -12.27 -13.61 -28.44
C ALA A 44 -11.36 -14.33 -27.42
N LYS A 45 -11.40 -15.67 -27.38
CA LYS A 45 -10.55 -16.48 -26.51
C LYS A 45 -9.08 -16.39 -26.93
N ASP A 46 -8.79 -16.50 -28.22
CA ASP A 46 -7.44 -16.45 -28.77
C ASP A 46 -6.83 -15.05 -28.61
N LEU A 47 -7.64 -14.01 -28.85
CA LEU A 47 -7.25 -12.62 -28.57
C LEU A 47 -6.88 -12.38 -27.11
N ARG A 48 -7.66 -12.96 -26.18
CA ARG A 48 -7.37 -12.89 -24.75
C ARG A 48 -6.06 -13.60 -24.41
N THR A 49 -5.80 -14.78 -24.98
CA THR A 49 -4.55 -15.52 -24.79
C THR A 49 -3.36 -14.74 -25.36
N LYS A 50 -3.46 -14.26 -26.59
CA LYS A 50 -2.42 -13.47 -27.26
C LYS A 50 -2.11 -12.18 -26.50
N LEU A 51 -3.12 -11.51 -25.93
CA LEU A 51 -2.90 -10.36 -25.02
C LEU A 51 -2.09 -10.76 -23.78
N LYS A 52 -2.47 -11.84 -23.10
CA LYS A 52 -1.73 -12.29 -21.91
C LYS A 52 -0.29 -12.63 -22.25
N GLU A 53 -0.06 -13.36 -23.35
CA GLU A 53 1.28 -13.75 -23.79
C GLU A 53 2.11 -12.53 -24.17
N HIS A 54 1.54 -11.57 -24.90
CA HIS A 54 2.24 -10.35 -25.31
C HIS A 54 2.70 -9.49 -24.14
N TYR A 55 1.94 -9.49 -23.03
CA TYR A 55 2.24 -8.72 -21.81
C TYR A 55 2.67 -9.61 -20.63
N LYS A 56 2.97 -10.88 -20.88
CA LYS A 56 3.28 -11.90 -19.86
C LYS A 56 4.41 -11.47 -18.92
N VAL A 57 5.43 -10.84 -19.49
CA VAL A 57 6.58 -10.31 -18.76
C VAL A 57 6.17 -9.37 -17.61
N PHE A 58 5.15 -8.52 -17.82
CA PHE A 58 4.68 -7.61 -16.78
C PHE A 58 3.78 -8.32 -15.76
N THR A 59 2.99 -9.30 -16.18
CA THR A 59 2.20 -10.10 -15.22
C THR A 59 3.09 -10.91 -14.29
N GLU A 60 4.24 -11.38 -14.76
CA GLU A 60 5.19 -12.18 -13.97
C GLU A 60 6.14 -11.34 -13.12
N HIS A 61 6.60 -10.19 -13.63
CA HIS A 61 7.68 -9.44 -12.99
C HIS A 61 7.26 -8.15 -12.31
N LEU A 62 6.16 -7.49 -12.71
CA LEU A 62 5.80 -6.19 -12.14
C LEU A 62 5.46 -6.30 -10.65
N TRP A 63 4.61 -7.26 -10.29
CA TRP A 63 4.24 -7.48 -8.89
C TRP A 63 5.37 -8.08 -8.07
N ALA A 64 6.16 -8.98 -8.67
CA ALA A 64 7.33 -9.53 -8.02
C ALA A 64 8.36 -8.42 -7.69
N ALA A 65 8.58 -7.49 -8.61
CA ALA A 65 9.38 -6.28 -8.39
C ALA A 65 8.77 -5.39 -7.29
N ALA A 66 7.48 -5.09 -7.36
CA ALA A 66 6.78 -4.22 -6.39
C ALA A 66 6.84 -4.75 -4.95
N TYR A 67 6.66 -6.05 -4.77
CA TYR A 67 6.63 -6.70 -3.46
C TYR A 67 8.00 -7.20 -2.98
N SER A 68 9.05 -7.09 -3.81
CA SER A 68 10.40 -7.49 -3.43
C SER A 68 10.92 -6.64 -2.27
N TRP A 69 11.51 -7.31 -1.27
CA TRP A 69 12.06 -6.64 -0.09
C TRP A 69 13.48 -6.12 -0.32
N HIS A 70 14.23 -6.79 -1.19
CA HIS A 70 15.65 -6.55 -1.42
C HIS A 70 15.91 -5.91 -2.80
N PRO A 71 16.77 -4.88 -2.90
CA PRO A 71 17.07 -4.19 -4.16
C PRO A 71 17.53 -5.12 -5.28
N TYR A 72 18.40 -6.10 -4.99
CA TYR A 72 18.84 -7.07 -5.99
C TYR A 72 17.68 -7.84 -6.67
N ILE A 73 16.68 -8.27 -5.89
CA ILE A 73 15.52 -9.00 -6.44
C ILE A 73 14.63 -8.06 -7.27
N PHE A 74 14.51 -6.80 -6.84
CA PHE A 74 13.85 -5.76 -7.64
C PHE A 74 14.53 -5.60 -9.00
N GLU A 75 15.85 -5.37 -9.03
CA GLU A 75 16.61 -5.14 -10.26
C GLU A 75 16.50 -6.35 -11.19
N LYS A 76 16.62 -7.58 -10.68
CA LYS A 76 16.43 -8.80 -11.47
C LYS A 76 15.09 -8.85 -12.22
N HIS A 77 13.99 -8.48 -11.54
CA HIS A 77 12.67 -8.43 -12.18
C HIS A 77 12.52 -7.21 -13.10
N TRP A 78 13.13 -6.10 -12.74
CA TRP A 78 13.12 -4.89 -13.53
C TRP A 78 13.84 -5.08 -14.87
N ASP A 79 15.04 -5.65 -14.86
CA ASP A 79 15.85 -5.94 -16.04
C ASP A 79 15.13 -6.85 -17.04
N ALA A 80 14.39 -7.85 -16.53
CA ALA A 80 13.57 -8.71 -17.37
C ALA A 80 12.46 -7.92 -18.11
N MET A 81 11.82 -6.97 -17.43
CA MET A 81 10.82 -6.08 -18.04
C MET A 81 11.46 -5.08 -19.02
N GLU A 82 12.62 -4.53 -18.67
CA GLU A 82 13.38 -3.56 -19.47
C GLU A 82 13.89 -4.19 -20.77
N LYS A 83 14.45 -5.40 -20.70
CA LYS A 83 14.89 -6.18 -21.87
C LYS A 83 13.74 -6.50 -22.82
N ALA A 84 12.58 -6.87 -22.29
CA ALA A 84 11.43 -7.24 -23.12
C ALA A 84 10.73 -6.01 -23.73
N LYS A 85 10.58 -4.92 -22.98
CA LYS A 85 9.77 -3.75 -23.36
C LYS A 85 10.37 -2.45 -22.81
N PRO A 86 11.52 -1.96 -23.34
CA PRO A 86 12.25 -0.81 -22.77
C PRO A 86 11.45 0.51 -22.80
N LYS A 87 10.59 0.70 -23.82
CA LYS A 87 9.70 1.87 -23.88
C LYS A 87 8.72 1.93 -22.70
N ALA A 88 8.31 0.78 -22.17
CA ALA A 88 7.37 0.71 -21.05
C ALA A 88 8.08 0.97 -19.71
N THR A 89 9.29 0.45 -19.51
CA THR A 89 10.09 0.76 -18.32
C THR A 89 10.54 2.22 -18.30
N GLN A 90 10.94 2.77 -19.45
CA GLN A 90 11.22 4.21 -19.58
C GLN A 90 10.01 5.06 -19.20
N TYR A 91 8.81 4.71 -19.69
CA TYR A 91 7.58 5.40 -19.30
C TYR A 91 7.35 5.36 -17.78
N LEU A 92 7.59 4.21 -17.13
CA LEU A 92 7.48 4.10 -15.68
C LEU A 92 8.49 4.99 -14.96
N ARG A 93 9.75 5.05 -15.41
CA ARG A 93 10.78 5.95 -14.85
C ARG A 93 10.36 7.42 -14.97
N ASP A 94 9.87 7.83 -16.14
CA ASP A 94 9.52 9.23 -16.42
C ASP A 94 8.24 9.68 -15.70
N CYS A 95 7.23 8.82 -15.66
CA CYS A 95 5.88 9.16 -15.20
C CYS A 95 5.61 8.79 -13.75
N HIS A 96 6.30 7.78 -13.19
CA HIS A 96 6.07 7.28 -11.85
C HIS A 96 7.15 7.70 -10.85
N LYS A 97 7.19 9.00 -10.54
CA LYS A 97 8.19 9.62 -9.62
C LYS A 97 8.03 9.26 -8.13
N ARG A 98 7.06 8.40 -7.78
CA ARG A 98 6.77 8.01 -6.38
C ARG A 98 7.33 6.63 -6.11
N LEU A 99 7.71 6.36 -4.85
CA LEU A 99 8.07 5.01 -4.41
C LEU A 99 6.87 4.08 -4.57
N TRP A 100 7.08 2.93 -5.21
CA TRP A 100 6.07 1.92 -5.47
C TRP A 100 6.57 0.49 -5.23
N THR A 101 7.76 0.35 -4.67
CA THR A 101 8.41 -0.94 -4.42
C THR A 101 8.91 -1.01 -2.97
N ARG A 102 8.70 -2.14 -2.30
CA ARG A 102 9.12 -2.31 -0.89
C ARG A 102 10.63 -2.22 -0.72
N SER A 103 11.39 -2.64 -1.73
CA SER A 103 12.85 -2.55 -1.76
C SER A 103 13.38 -1.12 -1.59
N GLN A 104 12.58 -0.10 -1.93
CA GLN A 104 12.95 1.30 -1.83
C GLN A 104 12.34 2.01 -0.60
N PHE A 105 11.48 1.34 0.19
CA PHE A 105 10.86 1.96 1.36
C PHE A 105 11.89 2.21 2.46
N GLY A 106 11.75 3.34 3.16
CA GLY A 106 12.55 3.62 4.36
C GLY A 106 12.20 2.66 5.49
N THR A 107 13.15 2.44 6.39
CA THR A 107 13.01 1.50 7.53
C THR A 107 12.49 2.16 8.80
N ILE A 108 12.24 3.47 8.79
CA ILE A 108 11.81 4.24 9.98
C ILE A 108 10.33 4.02 10.29
N CYS A 109 9.46 4.12 9.28
CA CYS A 109 8.01 4.17 9.51
C CYS A 109 7.35 2.81 9.78
N LYS A 110 8.06 1.70 9.57
CA LYS A 110 7.56 0.31 9.72
C LYS A 110 6.27 0.04 8.94
N VAL A 111 6.29 0.42 7.65
CA VAL A 111 5.14 0.27 6.75
C VAL A 111 5.60 -0.41 5.47
N ASP A 112 4.92 -1.50 5.10
CA ASP A 112 5.18 -2.28 3.90
C ASP A 112 4.00 -2.25 2.89
N TYR A 113 3.03 -1.35 3.08
CA TYR A 113 1.88 -1.22 2.19
C TYR A 113 2.29 -0.67 0.82
N VAL A 114 2.09 -1.49 -0.23
CA VAL A 114 2.36 -1.13 -1.63
C VAL A 114 1.06 -0.77 -2.39
N THR A 115 -0.08 -0.82 -1.70
CA THR A 115 -1.40 -0.66 -2.32
C THR A 115 -2.04 0.68 -1.93
N ASN A 116 -3.01 1.12 -2.73
CA ASN A 116 -3.83 2.31 -2.47
C ASN A 116 -4.98 2.04 -1.48
N ASN A 117 -5.01 0.87 -0.81
CA ASN A 117 -6.13 0.41 0.02
C ASN A 117 -6.56 1.43 1.07
N LEU A 118 -5.62 2.17 1.69
CA LEU A 118 -5.94 3.21 2.66
C LEU A 118 -6.76 4.36 2.04
N ALA A 119 -6.37 4.81 0.85
CA ALA A 119 -7.08 5.85 0.14
C ALA A 119 -8.45 5.37 -0.35
N GLU A 120 -8.55 4.12 -0.81
CA GLU A 120 -9.83 3.53 -1.23
C GLU A 120 -10.78 3.34 -0.06
N PHE A 121 -10.28 2.81 1.06
CA PHE A 121 -11.04 2.67 2.29
C PHE A 121 -11.56 4.02 2.77
N PHE A 122 -10.70 5.04 2.84
CA PHE A 122 -11.13 6.38 3.24
C PHE A 122 -12.19 6.95 2.29
N ASN A 123 -11.98 6.82 0.97
CA ASN A 123 -12.95 7.28 -0.02
C ASN A 123 -14.30 6.58 0.08
N LYS A 124 -14.31 5.29 0.42
CA LYS A 124 -15.52 4.52 0.70
C LYS A 124 -16.17 4.98 2.00
N TRP A 125 -15.37 5.20 3.04
CA TRP A 125 -15.83 5.58 4.37
C TRP A 125 -16.59 6.92 4.39
N ILE A 126 -16.17 7.87 3.54
CA ILE A 126 -16.83 9.18 3.44
C ILE A 126 -17.80 9.29 2.26
N LYS A 127 -18.05 8.22 1.50
CA LYS A 127 -18.71 8.25 0.19
C LYS A 127 -20.06 9.00 0.22
N GLU A 128 -20.88 8.69 1.21
CA GLU A 128 -22.25 9.22 1.36
C GLU A 128 -22.27 10.71 1.72
N PHE A 129 -21.18 11.21 2.30
CA PHE A 129 -21.07 12.59 2.76
C PHE A 129 -20.40 13.50 1.72
N LYS A 130 -19.88 12.99 0.60
CA LYS A 130 -19.13 13.79 -0.38
C LYS A 130 -19.94 14.91 -1.06
N ALA A 131 -21.26 14.81 -1.03
CA ALA A 131 -22.15 15.76 -1.70
C ALA A 131 -22.68 16.88 -0.79
N ILE A 132 -22.34 16.86 0.51
CA ILE A 132 -22.80 17.89 1.46
C ILE A 132 -21.84 19.09 1.47
N ASN A 133 -22.29 20.20 2.05
CA ASN A 133 -21.47 21.41 2.21
C ASN A 133 -20.17 21.12 2.97
N LEU A 134 -19.10 21.85 2.66
CA LEU A 134 -17.75 21.56 3.15
C LEU A 134 -17.68 21.51 4.68
N ASP A 135 -18.32 22.47 5.34
CA ASP A 135 -18.44 22.54 6.79
C ASP A 135 -19.14 21.31 7.39
N ASN A 136 -20.27 20.91 6.80
CA ASN A 136 -20.99 19.70 7.20
C ASN A 136 -20.15 18.43 6.96
N LEU A 137 -19.37 18.38 5.86
CA LEU A 137 -18.44 17.28 5.58
C LEU A 137 -17.34 17.20 6.63
N MET A 138 -16.74 18.34 7.01
CA MET A 138 -15.71 18.39 8.04
C MET A 138 -16.25 17.96 9.39
N ASP A 139 -17.44 18.42 9.80
CA ASP A 139 -18.06 17.97 11.05
C ASP A 139 -18.42 16.48 11.01
N LYS A 140 -18.93 15.94 9.89
CA LYS A 140 -19.16 14.50 9.75
C LYS A 140 -17.88 13.68 9.83
N ILE A 141 -16.80 14.11 9.20
CA ILE A 141 -15.48 13.45 9.33
C ILE A 141 -15.01 13.47 10.80
N ARG A 142 -15.16 14.61 11.50
CA ARG A 142 -14.87 14.71 12.94
C ARG A 142 -15.69 13.71 13.75
N GLN A 143 -17.01 13.63 13.55
CA GLN A 143 -17.89 12.67 14.24
C GLN A 143 -17.46 11.22 13.99
N LEU A 144 -17.20 10.87 12.72
CA LEU A 144 -16.73 9.54 12.33
C LEU A 144 -15.39 9.18 12.99
N LEU A 145 -14.44 10.12 13.02
CA LEU A 145 -13.18 9.95 13.72
C LEU A 145 -13.41 9.81 15.23
N MET A 146 -14.23 10.66 15.85
CA MET A 146 -14.54 10.64 17.29
C MET A 146 -15.06 9.26 17.73
N VAL A 147 -16.04 8.70 17.02
CA VAL A 147 -16.58 7.36 17.31
C VAL A 147 -15.50 6.29 17.15
N LYS A 148 -14.73 6.34 16.06
CA LYS A 148 -13.65 5.38 15.79
C LYS A 148 -12.54 5.45 16.84
N TRP A 149 -12.15 6.66 17.24
CA TRP A 149 -11.13 6.93 18.24
C TRP A 149 -11.55 6.39 19.60
N ASN A 150 -12.78 6.68 20.03
CA ASN A 150 -13.31 6.15 21.29
C ASN A 150 -13.38 4.61 21.28
N ARG A 151 -13.79 3.99 20.16
CA ARG A 151 -13.76 2.53 20.02
C ARG A 151 -12.34 1.98 20.18
N ARG A 152 -11.34 2.60 19.54
CA ARG A 152 -9.94 2.19 19.66
C ARG A 152 -9.40 2.38 21.08
N ARG A 153 -9.79 3.45 21.78
CA ARG A 153 -9.47 3.67 23.20
C ARG A 153 -10.03 2.58 24.10
N LYS A 154 -11.31 2.22 23.92
CA LYS A 154 -11.94 1.13 24.69
C LYS A 154 -11.20 -0.19 24.49
N VAL A 155 -10.83 -0.50 23.24
CA VAL A 155 -9.97 -1.67 22.95
C VAL A 155 -8.63 -1.55 23.67
N ALA A 156 -7.94 -0.40 23.57
CA ALA A 156 -6.61 -0.20 24.15
C ALA A 156 -6.56 -0.38 25.68
N ARG A 157 -7.66 -0.09 26.38
CA ARG A 157 -7.78 -0.29 27.84
C ARG A 157 -7.79 -1.76 28.24
N ASN A 158 -8.34 -2.62 27.38
CA ASN A 158 -8.50 -4.06 27.65
C ASN A 158 -7.35 -4.89 27.07
N LEU A 159 -6.36 -4.27 26.43
CA LEU A 159 -5.17 -4.97 25.94
C LEU A 159 -4.16 -5.14 27.06
N GLU A 160 -3.58 -6.34 27.16
CA GLU A 160 -2.55 -6.72 28.13
C GLU A 160 -1.33 -7.29 27.40
N GLY A 161 -0.16 -7.20 28.03
CA GLY A 161 1.13 -7.60 27.46
C GLY A 161 1.93 -6.45 26.85
N VAL A 162 3.02 -6.78 26.15
CA VAL A 162 3.96 -5.82 25.55
C VAL A 162 3.58 -5.48 24.11
N ILE A 163 3.37 -6.50 23.28
CA ILE A 163 3.09 -6.39 21.84
C ILE A 163 1.61 -6.63 21.55
N LEU A 164 1.08 -5.97 20.52
CA LEU A 164 -0.32 -6.12 20.11
C LEU A 164 -0.67 -7.61 19.83
N PRO A 165 -1.76 -8.15 20.41
CA PRO A 165 -2.06 -9.58 20.35
C PRO A 165 -2.18 -10.16 18.94
N HIS A 166 -2.69 -9.39 17.97
CA HIS A 166 -2.80 -9.86 16.59
C HIS A 166 -1.43 -10.04 15.91
N ILE A 167 -0.40 -9.30 16.32
CA ILE A 167 0.97 -9.46 15.82
C ILE A 167 1.57 -10.73 16.41
N MET A 168 1.46 -10.94 17.73
CA MET A 168 1.92 -12.16 18.38
C MET A 168 1.22 -13.40 17.83
N LYS A 169 -0.10 -13.33 17.61
CA LYS A 169 -0.85 -14.39 16.95
C LYS A 169 -0.30 -14.71 15.56
N ASN A 170 -0.03 -13.69 14.74
CA ASN A 170 0.53 -13.89 13.40
C ASN A 170 1.95 -14.49 13.45
N LEU A 171 2.78 -14.08 14.42
CA LEU A 171 4.12 -14.65 14.61
C LEU A 171 4.05 -16.12 15.00
N ASN A 172 3.21 -16.47 15.98
CA ASN A 172 3.00 -17.85 16.43
C ASN A 172 2.41 -18.74 15.32
N GLU A 173 1.59 -18.19 14.43
CA GLU A 173 1.11 -18.91 13.24
C GLU A 173 2.24 -19.14 12.23
N ARG A 174 3.11 -18.15 12.03
CA ARG A 174 4.24 -18.21 11.10
C ARG A 174 5.46 -18.96 11.62
N SER A 175 5.51 -19.27 12.92
CA SER A 175 6.57 -20.08 13.52
C SER A 175 6.34 -21.57 13.37
N ARG A 176 5.14 -21.99 12.93
CA ARG A 176 4.83 -23.39 12.63
C ARG A 176 5.34 -23.76 11.24
N ASP A 177 5.78 -25.01 11.11
CA ASP A 177 6.15 -25.63 9.82
C ASP A 177 7.19 -24.83 9.02
N LEU A 178 8.16 -24.25 9.74
CA LEU A 178 9.29 -23.56 9.13
C LEU A 178 10.27 -24.60 8.58
N ASN A 179 10.16 -24.88 7.28
CA ASN A 179 11.10 -25.75 6.58
C ASN A 179 12.43 -25.02 6.30
N MET A 180 13.19 -24.72 7.35
CA MET A 180 14.45 -23.97 7.29
C MET A 180 15.56 -24.60 8.10
N ASP A 181 16.78 -24.51 7.57
CA ASP A 181 18.02 -24.83 8.27
C ASP A 181 18.58 -23.56 8.89
N VAL A 182 19.10 -23.68 10.11
CA VAL A 182 19.74 -22.60 10.86
C VAL A 182 21.17 -23.02 11.18
N GLU A 183 22.15 -22.26 10.67
CA GLU A 183 23.56 -22.39 11.00
C GLU A 183 23.93 -21.21 11.91
N GLU A 184 24.19 -21.47 13.18
CA GLU A 184 24.50 -20.45 14.18
C GLU A 184 25.98 -20.05 14.06
N CYS A 185 26.24 -18.76 13.81
CA CYS A 185 27.59 -18.18 13.87
C CYS A 185 27.92 -17.69 15.30
N GLY A 186 26.89 -17.44 16.10
CA GLY A 186 26.90 -17.18 17.54
C GLY A 186 25.50 -16.87 18.05
N ASP A 187 25.36 -16.53 19.33
CA ASP A 187 24.08 -16.40 20.02
C ASP A 187 23.10 -15.37 19.41
N GLU A 188 23.63 -14.40 18.66
CA GLU A 188 22.85 -13.28 18.10
C GLU A 188 22.91 -13.20 16.57
N VAL A 189 23.73 -14.04 15.92
CA VAL A 189 23.94 -14.00 14.46
C VAL A 189 23.98 -15.41 13.88
N GLY A 190 23.21 -15.64 12.82
CA GLY A 190 23.15 -16.93 12.14
C GLY A 190 22.79 -16.81 10.68
N GLU A 191 23.07 -17.87 9.94
CA GLU A 191 22.64 -18.05 8.56
C GLU A 191 21.40 -18.94 8.54
N VAL A 192 20.40 -18.53 7.75
CA VAL A 192 19.16 -19.29 7.59
C VAL A 192 18.92 -19.58 6.12
N SER A 193 18.70 -20.85 5.78
CA SER A 193 18.35 -21.30 4.43
C SER A 193 17.07 -22.12 4.43
N VAL A 194 16.46 -22.28 3.26
CA VAL A 194 15.31 -23.19 3.09
C VAL A 194 15.82 -24.62 2.99
N MET A 195 15.24 -25.53 3.77
CA MET A 195 15.58 -26.96 3.72
C MET A 195 15.41 -27.52 2.31
N GLY A 196 16.44 -28.20 1.80
CA GLY A 196 16.45 -28.77 0.45
C GLY A 196 16.33 -27.75 -0.69
N GLY A 197 16.53 -26.45 -0.39
CA GLY A 197 16.36 -25.34 -1.32
C GLY A 197 17.58 -25.06 -2.21
N SER A 198 17.47 -24.00 -3.01
CA SER A 198 18.44 -23.57 -4.03
C SER A 198 19.75 -22.96 -3.49
N GLY A 199 20.10 -23.19 -2.22
CA GLY A 199 21.33 -22.69 -1.58
C GLY A 199 21.33 -21.21 -1.20
N TYR A 200 20.22 -20.48 -1.35
CA TYR A 200 20.12 -19.09 -0.89
C TYR A 200 20.11 -19.02 0.64
N ARG A 201 21.09 -18.32 1.19
CA ARG A 201 21.24 -18.10 2.63
C ARG A 201 20.88 -16.68 2.99
N HIS A 202 20.32 -16.51 4.18
CA HIS A 202 19.99 -15.22 4.74
C HIS A 202 20.67 -15.04 6.10
N VAL A 203 21.58 -14.08 6.18
CA VAL A 203 22.15 -13.63 7.46
C VAL A 203 21.05 -12.94 8.28
N VAL A 204 20.86 -13.40 9.51
CA VAL A 204 19.99 -12.80 10.53
C VAL A 204 20.87 -12.29 11.66
N ASN A 205 20.60 -11.06 12.12
CA ASN A 205 21.23 -10.48 13.30
C ASN A 205 20.15 -9.99 14.26
N LEU A 206 20.07 -10.65 15.41
CA LEU A 206 19.04 -10.46 16.43
C LEU A 206 19.22 -9.16 17.20
N THR A 207 20.46 -8.80 17.56
CA THR A 207 20.80 -7.55 18.25
C THR A 207 20.34 -6.31 17.46
N ASN A 208 20.65 -6.26 16.17
CA ASN A 208 20.28 -5.17 15.28
C ASN A 208 18.85 -5.31 14.71
N LYS A 209 18.17 -6.42 15.00
CA LYS A 209 16.85 -6.77 14.44
C LYS A 209 16.82 -6.67 12.90
N THR A 210 17.83 -7.27 12.27
CA THR A 210 17.99 -7.24 10.81
C THR A 210 18.03 -8.63 10.20
N CYS A 211 17.59 -8.71 8.94
CA CYS A 211 17.81 -9.87 8.10
C CYS A 211 18.25 -9.38 6.72
N SER A 212 19.18 -10.09 6.07
CA SER A 212 19.60 -9.80 4.69
C SER A 212 18.44 -9.81 3.68
N CYS A 213 17.32 -10.49 3.98
CA CYS A 213 16.11 -10.40 3.15
C CYS A 213 15.43 -9.03 3.21
N ARG A 214 15.82 -8.15 4.15
CA ARG A 214 15.33 -6.77 4.37
C ARG A 214 13.88 -6.63 4.86
N ALA A 215 13.10 -7.71 4.88
CA ALA A 215 11.71 -7.68 5.30
C ALA A 215 11.54 -7.19 6.75
N TRP A 216 12.38 -7.65 7.67
CA TRP A 216 12.29 -7.28 9.09
C TRP A 216 12.55 -5.79 9.32
N GLN A 217 13.55 -5.23 8.63
CA GLN A 217 13.91 -3.81 8.76
C GLN A 217 12.79 -2.88 8.29
N VAL A 218 12.08 -3.26 7.21
CA VAL A 218 11.01 -2.45 6.61
C VAL A 218 9.69 -2.63 7.35
N SER A 219 9.34 -3.85 7.76
CA SER A 219 8.07 -4.13 8.43
C SER A 219 8.14 -3.90 9.94
N GLY A 220 9.32 -3.97 10.57
CA GLY A 220 9.46 -4.01 12.02
C GLY A 220 8.98 -5.32 12.68
N ILE A 221 8.64 -6.33 11.88
CA ILE A 221 8.16 -7.62 12.35
C ILE A 221 9.13 -8.71 11.86
N PRO A 222 9.55 -9.65 12.72
CA PRO A 222 10.41 -10.75 12.32
C PRO A 222 9.93 -11.43 11.02
N CYS A 223 10.84 -11.49 10.06
CA CYS A 223 10.62 -12.22 8.81
C CYS A 223 10.70 -13.73 9.05
N LYS A 224 10.30 -14.56 8.06
CA LYS A 224 10.32 -16.02 8.22
C LYS A 224 11.69 -16.59 8.64
N HIS A 225 12.79 -16.01 8.12
CA HIS A 225 14.16 -16.39 8.49
C HIS A 225 14.49 -16.02 9.94
N ALA A 226 14.08 -14.82 10.35
CA ALA A 226 14.28 -14.36 11.73
C ALA A 226 13.47 -15.18 12.73
N ILE A 227 12.23 -15.55 12.37
CA ILE A 227 11.42 -16.43 13.22
C ILE A 227 12.11 -17.78 13.37
N ALA A 228 12.58 -18.40 12.28
CA ALA A 228 13.29 -19.68 12.33
C ALA A 228 14.49 -19.64 13.28
N PHE A 229 15.33 -18.59 13.17
CA PHE A 229 16.47 -18.44 14.06
C PHE A 229 16.07 -18.17 15.51
N ILE A 230 15.10 -17.27 15.77
CA ILE A 230 14.63 -17.01 17.14
C ILE A 230 14.09 -18.29 17.78
N THR A 231 13.38 -19.12 17.03
CA THR A 231 12.80 -20.37 17.54
C THR A 231 13.79 -21.52 17.67
N SER A 232 14.98 -21.45 17.05
CA SER A 232 16.04 -22.44 17.30
C SER A 232 16.71 -22.22 18.66
N LEU A 233 16.64 -20.98 19.18
CA LEU A 233 17.18 -20.61 20.48
C LEU A 233 16.17 -20.89 21.60
N SER A 234 16.62 -21.52 22.69
CA SER A 234 15.74 -21.98 23.78
C SER A 234 15.28 -20.89 24.76
N ASP A 235 15.96 -19.75 24.81
CA ASP A 235 15.80 -18.70 25.84
C ASP A 235 15.19 -17.38 25.31
N LYS A 236 14.81 -17.34 24.03
CA LYS A 236 14.40 -16.10 23.35
C LYS A 236 12.88 -16.02 23.17
N SER A 237 12.27 -14.93 23.66
CA SER A 237 10.85 -14.61 23.40
C SER A 237 10.69 -13.78 22.12
N MET A 238 9.80 -14.20 21.21
CA MET A 238 9.52 -13.50 19.94
C MET A 238 9.10 -12.03 20.13
N GLU A 239 8.47 -11.70 21.25
CA GLU A 239 7.97 -10.34 21.51
C GLU A 239 9.10 -9.31 21.61
N ASN A 240 10.29 -9.72 22.06
CA ASN A 240 11.47 -8.87 22.20
C ASN A 240 12.03 -8.41 20.84
N TYR A 241 11.65 -9.12 19.77
CA TYR A 241 12.15 -8.92 18.41
C TYR A 241 11.16 -8.17 17.51
N VAL A 242 10.00 -7.79 18.04
CA VAL A 242 9.05 -6.91 17.36
C VAL A 242 9.44 -5.45 17.60
N ASP A 243 9.23 -4.61 16.59
CA ASP A 243 9.44 -3.18 16.71
C ASP A 243 8.45 -2.54 17.68
N HIS A 244 8.93 -1.58 18.47
CA HIS A 244 8.15 -0.91 19.50
C HIS A 244 6.91 -0.17 18.96
N TYR A 245 6.85 0.19 17.67
CA TYR A 245 5.64 0.73 17.05
C TYR A 245 4.43 -0.22 17.11
N TYR A 246 4.65 -1.52 17.28
CA TYR A 246 3.59 -2.53 17.48
C TYR A 246 3.29 -2.82 18.95
N SER A 247 3.86 -2.05 19.88
CA SER A 247 3.56 -2.21 21.30
C SER A 247 2.15 -1.75 21.65
N ILE A 248 1.61 -2.33 22.73
CA ILE A 248 0.37 -1.88 23.35
C ILE A 248 0.52 -0.45 23.88
N GLU A 249 1.71 -0.10 24.38
CA GLU A 249 2.04 1.27 24.81
C GLU A 249 1.87 2.29 23.68
N LYS A 250 2.51 2.06 22.52
CA LYS A 250 2.36 2.96 21.36
C LYS A 250 0.93 3.01 20.84
N PHE A 251 0.21 1.89 20.87
CA PHE A 251 -1.21 1.88 20.52
C PHE A 251 -2.04 2.74 21.48
N ARG A 252 -1.81 2.64 22.79
CA ARG A 252 -2.47 3.49 23.81
C ARG A 252 -2.13 4.96 23.58
N ALA A 253 -0.85 5.28 23.38
CA ALA A 253 -0.39 6.65 23.13
C ALA A 253 -1.03 7.25 21.87
N ALA A 254 -1.10 6.49 20.78
CA ALA A 254 -1.71 6.93 19.51
C ALA A 254 -3.18 7.33 19.67
N TYR A 255 -3.90 6.71 20.61
CA TYR A 255 -5.33 6.98 20.85
C TYR A 255 -5.60 7.72 22.18
N ALA A 256 -4.56 8.19 22.89
CA ALA A 256 -4.68 8.76 24.23
C ALA A 256 -5.45 10.09 24.28
N GLN A 257 -5.48 10.84 23.18
CA GLN A 257 -6.22 12.10 23.09
C GLN A 257 -7.70 11.89 22.77
N LEU A 258 -8.52 12.88 23.12
CA LEU A 258 -9.94 12.92 22.76
C LEU A 258 -10.12 13.78 21.52
N ILE A 259 -11.03 13.36 20.65
CA ILE A 259 -11.53 14.22 19.58
C ILE A 259 -12.69 15.03 20.18
N PRO A 260 -12.60 16.37 20.21
CA PRO A 260 -13.61 17.19 20.86
C PRO A 260 -15.01 16.99 20.29
N ALA A 261 -16.00 16.94 21.18
CA ALA A 261 -17.39 17.15 20.83
C ALA A 261 -17.60 18.64 20.52
N LEU A 262 -18.49 18.94 19.57
CA LEU A 262 -18.86 20.30 19.23
C LEU A 262 -20.35 20.50 19.47
N PRO A 263 -20.77 21.69 19.93
CA PRO A 263 -22.18 22.04 20.00
C PRO A 263 -22.75 22.19 18.58
N ASP A 264 -24.06 22.44 18.50
CA ASP A 264 -24.71 22.71 17.22
C ASP A 264 -24.04 23.88 16.50
N LYS A 265 -24.10 23.84 15.17
CA LYS A 265 -23.50 24.84 14.28
C LYS A 265 -23.97 26.27 14.57
N SER A 266 -25.22 26.43 15.05
CA SER A 266 -25.75 27.73 15.48
C SER A 266 -24.96 28.39 16.61
N GLN A 267 -24.22 27.61 17.40
CA GLN A 267 -23.45 28.05 18.56
C GLN A 267 -21.95 28.18 18.27
N TRP A 268 -21.50 27.92 17.04
CA TRP A 268 -20.08 28.01 16.71
C TRP A 268 -19.61 29.48 16.74
N PRO A 269 -18.41 29.75 17.26
CA PRO A 269 -17.87 31.10 17.28
C PRO A 269 -17.74 31.64 15.85
N LYS A 270 -18.18 32.87 15.64
CA LYS A 270 -17.98 33.56 14.36
C LYS A 270 -16.48 33.86 14.23
N SER A 271 -15.88 33.34 13.17
CA SER A 271 -14.46 33.53 12.95
C SER A 271 -14.19 34.81 12.16
N GLU A 272 -13.41 35.71 12.74
CA GLU A 272 -12.93 36.92 12.07
C GLU A 272 -11.57 36.65 11.43
N HIS A 273 -11.60 36.17 10.19
CA HIS A 273 -10.37 35.84 9.47
C HIS A 273 -9.68 37.05 8.83
N GLY A 274 -10.28 38.26 8.88
CA GLY A 274 -9.77 39.46 8.23
C GLY A 274 -9.75 39.39 6.69
N PHE A 275 -10.31 38.33 6.09
CA PHE A 275 -10.51 38.17 4.66
C PHE A 275 -11.75 37.32 4.39
N PHE A 276 -12.40 37.55 3.24
CA PHE A 276 -13.50 36.72 2.77
C PHE A 276 -12.96 35.60 1.86
N LEU A 277 -13.22 34.33 2.23
CA LEU A 277 -12.87 33.19 1.39
C LEU A 277 -13.99 32.96 0.37
N TYR A 278 -13.80 33.43 -0.85
CA TYR A 278 -14.73 33.14 -1.95
C TYR A 278 -14.73 31.64 -2.28
N PRO A 279 -15.90 31.05 -2.61
CA PRO A 279 -15.95 29.68 -3.10
C PRO A 279 -15.04 29.54 -4.33
N PRO A 280 -14.35 28.41 -4.49
CA PRO A 280 -13.49 28.21 -5.65
C PRO A 280 -14.31 28.39 -6.93
N LEU A 281 -13.78 29.15 -7.89
CA LEU A 281 -14.39 29.31 -9.21
C LEU A 281 -14.38 27.94 -9.92
N LEU A 282 -15.49 27.23 -9.79
CA LEU A 282 -15.66 25.94 -10.44
C LEU A 282 -15.95 26.20 -11.92
N LYS A 283 -14.95 26.04 -12.78
CA LYS A 283 -15.16 26.00 -14.24
C LYS A 283 -16.28 25.00 -14.55
N SER A 284 -17.32 25.42 -15.27
CA SER A 284 -18.35 24.52 -15.76
C SER A 284 -17.66 23.42 -16.58
N VAL A 285 -17.94 22.18 -16.22
CA VAL A 285 -17.54 21.03 -17.02
C VAL A 285 -18.83 20.56 -17.65
N ALA A 286 -18.88 20.41 -18.98
CA ALA A 286 -20.06 19.88 -19.65
C ALA A 286 -20.45 18.53 -19.01
N GLY A 287 -21.73 18.40 -18.64
CA GLY A 287 -22.30 17.21 -18.01
C GLY A 287 -22.47 17.28 -16.48
N ARG A 288 -23.29 16.35 -15.95
CA ARG A 288 -23.60 16.25 -14.50
C ARG A 288 -22.32 16.00 -13.70
N ARG A 289 -22.07 16.81 -12.66
CA ARG A 289 -20.98 16.56 -11.70
C ARG A 289 -21.15 15.18 -11.10
N LYS A 290 -20.20 14.29 -11.37
CA LYS A 290 -20.20 12.94 -10.78
C LYS A 290 -19.73 13.03 -9.33
N THR A 291 -20.59 12.60 -8.41
CA THR A 291 -20.27 12.39 -6.99
C THR A 291 -19.46 11.11 -6.78
N GLU A 292 -19.61 10.15 -7.71
CA GLU A 292 -18.83 8.92 -7.72
C GLU A 292 -17.53 9.10 -8.51
N ARG A 293 -16.43 8.56 -7.97
CA ARG A 293 -15.23 8.35 -8.77
C ARG A 293 -15.54 7.36 -9.89
N TYR A 294 -14.79 7.43 -10.98
CA TYR A 294 -14.79 6.35 -11.95
C TYR A 294 -14.36 5.06 -11.24
N LYS A 295 -15.28 4.11 -11.13
CA LYS A 295 -15.02 2.78 -10.58
C LYS A 295 -13.99 2.10 -11.48
N GLY A 296 -12.94 1.52 -10.89
CA GLY A 296 -12.11 0.57 -11.62
C GLY A 296 -12.95 -0.65 -11.99
N PHE A 297 -12.61 -1.36 -13.07
CA PHE A 297 -13.33 -2.57 -13.48
C PHE A 297 -13.41 -3.63 -12.36
N ALA A 298 -12.39 -3.71 -11.50
CA ALA A 298 -12.37 -4.59 -10.31
C ALA A 298 -13.36 -4.19 -9.19
N GLU A 299 -14.02 -3.03 -9.31
CA GLU A 299 -15.00 -2.52 -8.34
C GLU A 299 -16.46 -2.66 -8.81
N GLY A 300 -16.68 -3.29 -9.97
CA GLY A 300 -18.02 -3.69 -10.41
C GLY A 300 -18.52 -4.88 -9.60
N ASN A 301 -19.81 -4.88 -9.24
CA ASN A 301 -20.48 -5.94 -8.47
C ASN A 301 -20.03 -7.33 -8.92
N GLY A 302 -19.42 -8.06 -7.99
CA GLY A 302 -19.15 -9.47 -8.17
C GLY A 302 -20.47 -10.22 -8.27
N ASN A 303 -20.77 -10.73 -9.46
CA ASN A 303 -21.23 -12.10 -9.53
C ASN A 303 -20.00 -13.00 -9.71
N LYS A 304 -20.03 -14.10 -8.97
CA LYS A 304 -18.97 -15.08 -8.72
C LYS A 304 -18.15 -15.41 -9.98
N GLY A 305 -16.83 -15.36 -9.84
CA GLY A 305 -15.88 -15.74 -10.89
C GLY A 305 -14.64 -14.84 -10.91
N ARG A 306 -13.83 -14.88 -9.84
CA ARG A 306 -12.50 -14.24 -9.85
C ARG A 306 -11.61 -14.97 -10.86
N HIS A 307 -11.39 -14.36 -12.02
CA HIS A 307 -10.20 -14.62 -12.82
C HIS A 307 -9.37 -13.35 -12.88
N TYR A 308 -8.27 -13.37 -12.12
CA TYR A 308 -7.18 -12.42 -12.24
C TYR A 308 -6.53 -12.59 -13.62
N LEU A 309 -6.34 -11.48 -14.32
CA LEU A 309 -5.38 -11.30 -15.41
C LEU A 309 -4.52 -10.09 -15.10
#